data_AF-A0A1F2TGM5-F1
#
_entry.id   AF-A0A1F2TGM5-F1
#
_cell.length_a   1.000
_cell.length_b   1.000
_cell.length_c   1.000
_cell.angle_alpha   90.00
_cell.angle_beta   90.00
_cell.angle_gamma   90.00
#
_symmetry.space_group_name_H-M   'P 1'
#
loop_
_entity.id
_entity.type
_entity.pdbx_description
1 polymer ?
#
loop_
_entity_poly.entity_id
_entity_poly.type
_entity_poly.pdbx_seq_one_letter_code
_entity_poly.pdbx_strand_id
1 'polypeptide(L)'
;MLDVDGCEQDPQAAFTMNAEVPRLLARSVRSDCLVVYISTDSLFSGDRGFATESTMPAPRSVYAQSKRKGEQAVEAVAARHLIVRTSFYGWSSGRKKTYGEWLHESLRTRQPVTLFTDVFFTPIYVMDLVDRISLLIGGPHRGYFHIAGKDRVSKYQFGQLLAQASHLSMDRVTAGSIDMSPLRAPRPKDMSLSSDHFRDVMGVDTPGCAGGISRFLADRQSTLSARCGSSPPLENSRN
;
A
#
# COMPACT_ATOMS: atom_id res chain seq x y z
N MET A 1 3.53 -0.08 10.08
CA MET A 1 3.42 -1.21 9.13
C MET A 1 2.64 -2.33 9.78
N LEU A 2 1.76 -3.01 9.06
CA LEU A 2 1.10 -4.23 9.56
C LEU A 2 2.16 -5.30 9.85
N ASP A 3 2.02 -6.00 10.96
CA ASP A 3 2.98 -7.04 11.35
C ASP A 3 2.74 -8.32 10.57
N VAL A 4 3.31 -8.43 9.37
CA VAL A 4 3.15 -9.62 8.53
C VAL A 4 3.68 -10.86 9.27
N ASP A 5 4.86 -10.75 9.88
CA ASP A 5 5.46 -11.84 10.65
C ASP A 5 4.74 -12.05 12.00
N GLY A 6 4.08 -11.02 12.54
CA GLY A 6 3.18 -11.14 13.69
C GLY A 6 1.88 -11.90 13.37
N CYS A 7 1.36 -11.78 12.14
CA CYS A 7 0.19 -12.54 11.71
C CYS A 7 0.47 -14.05 11.66
N GLU A 8 1.71 -14.46 11.35
CA GLU A 8 2.11 -15.87 11.40
C GLU A 8 2.13 -16.43 12.84
N GLN A 9 2.39 -15.58 13.83
CA GLN A 9 2.45 -15.98 15.24
C GLN A 9 1.07 -16.09 15.88
N ASP A 10 0.13 -15.22 15.48
CA ASP A 10 -1.26 -15.26 15.93
C ASP A 10 -2.24 -15.16 14.74
N PRO A 11 -2.45 -16.26 14.00
CA PRO A 11 -3.37 -16.28 12.87
C PRO A 11 -4.80 -15.94 13.28
N GLN A 12 -5.24 -16.38 14.46
CA GLN A 12 -6.60 -16.12 14.93
C GLN A 12 -6.83 -14.63 15.08
N ALA A 13 -5.94 -13.91 15.76
CA ALA A 13 -6.05 -12.45 15.86
C ALA A 13 -5.99 -11.77 14.49
N ALA A 14 -5.16 -12.26 13.56
CA ALA A 14 -5.11 -11.73 12.20
C ALA A 14 -6.45 -11.88 11.47
N PHE A 15 -7.10 -13.05 11.52
CA PHE A 15 -8.42 -13.27 10.91
C PHE A 15 -9.53 -12.48 11.60
N THR A 16 -9.52 -12.40 12.93
CA THR A 16 -10.49 -11.58 13.67
C THR A 16 -10.39 -10.11 13.26
N MET A 17 -9.18 -9.55 13.25
CA MET A 17 -8.98 -8.13 12.94
C MET A 17 -9.17 -7.81 11.45
N ASN A 18 -8.72 -8.67 10.54
CA ASN A 18 -8.74 -8.39 9.11
C ASN A 18 -10.01 -8.86 8.40
N ALA A 19 -10.78 -9.78 8.98
CA ALA A 19 -11.99 -10.33 8.35
C ALA A 19 -13.25 -10.22 9.22
N GLU A 20 -13.22 -10.68 10.47
CA GLU A 20 -14.43 -10.73 11.31
C GLU A 20 -14.92 -9.34 11.70
N VAL A 21 -14.02 -8.49 12.22
CA VAL A 21 -14.35 -7.10 12.60
C VAL A 21 -14.86 -6.31 11.38
N PRO A 22 -14.16 -6.30 10.22
CA PRO A 22 -14.67 -5.66 9.01
C PRO A 22 -16.04 -6.16 8.57
N ARG A 23 -16.30 -7.47 8.64
CA ARG A 23 -17.62 -8.05 8.32
C ARG A 23 -18.70 -7.53 9.26
N LEU A 24 -18.43 -7.46 10.55
CA LEU A 24 -19.39 -6.97 11.55
C LEU A 24 -19.71 -5.49 11.32
N LEU A 25 -18.68 -4.66 11.08
CA LEU A 25 -18.85 -3.24 10.76
C LEU A 25 -19.63 -3.04 9.46
N ALA A 26 -19.29 -3.79 8.41
CA ALA A 26 -19.96 -3.76 7.12
C ALA A 26 -21.43 -4.17 7.22
N ARG A 27 -21.77 -5.11 8.11
CA ARG A 27 -23.15 -5.54 8.34
C ARG A 27 -23.95 -4.55 9.19
N SER A 28 -23.30 -3.72 10.02
CA SER A 28 -23.99 -2.79 10.91
C SER A 28 -24.35 -1.45 10.28
N VAL A 29 -23.87 -1.15 9.07
CA VAL A 29 -24.20 0.10 8.39
C VAL A 29 -25.50 -0.01 7.59
N ARG A 30 -26.15 1.12 7.34
CA ARG A 30 -27.32 1.19 6.44
C ARG A 30 -26.93 0.78 5.02
N SER A 31 -27.89 0.27 4.26
CA SER A 31 -27.66 -0.25 2.90
C SER A 31 -27.18 0.80 1.89
N ASP A 32 -27.42 2.08 2.14
CA ASP A 32 -26.97 3.20 1.32
C ASP A 32 -25.55 3.68 1.67
N CYS A 33 -25.02 3.31 2.84
CA CYS A 33 -23.66 3.63 3.24
C CYS A 33 -22.65 2.86 2.38
N LEU A 34 -21.61 3.57 1.94
CA LEU A 34 -20.48 2.97 1.24
C LEU A 34 -19.46 2.43 2.24
N VAL A 35 -19.20 1.13 2.20
CA VAL A 35 -18.14 0.51 2.99
C VAL A 35 -16.84 0.48 2.18
N VAL A 36 -15.81 1.18 2.65
CA VAL A 36 -14.48 1.15 2.02
C VAL A 36 -13.56 0.24 2.82
N TYR A 37 -13.10 -0.85 2.21
CA TYR A 37 -12.15 -1.78 2.80
C TYR A 37 -10.78 -1.62 2.13
N ILE A 38 -9.78 -1.17 2.91
CA ILE A 38 -8.40 -1.06 2.43
C ILE A 38 -7.73 -2.42 2.53
N SER A 39 -7.35 -2.98 1.40
CA SER A 39 -6.68 -4.27 1.24
C SER A 39 -5.18 -4.08 0.94
N THR A 40 -4.53 -5.08 0.36
CA THR A 40 -3.07 -5.16 0.19
C THR A 40 -2.68 -5.69 -1.17
N ASP A 41 -1.47 -5.34 -1.58
CA ASP A 41 -0.72 -5.89 -2.70
C ASP A 41 -0.17 -7.32 -2.48
N SER A 42 -0.08 -7.77 -1.23
CA SER A 42 0.47 -9.08 -0.86
C SER A 42 -0.43 -10.28 -1.20
N LEU A 43 -1.52 -10.07 -1.95
CA LEU A 43 -2.53 -11.08 -2.28
C LEU A 43 -2.15 -11.99 -3.44
N PHE A 44 -1.16 -11.61 -4.23
CA PHE A 44 -0.82 -12.30 -5.47
C PHE A 44 0.41 -13.20 -5.30
N SER A 45 0.57 -14.17 -6.20
CA SER A 45 1.70 -15.11 -6.15
C SER A 45 3.05 -14.44 -6.41
N GLY A 46 3.04 -13.33 -7.14
CA GLY A 46 4.23 -12.58 -7.57
C GLY A 46 5.00 -13.20 -8.73
N ASP A 47 4.35 -14.08 -9.48
CA ASP A 47 4.94 -14.69 -10.68
C ASP A 47 4.89 -13.74 -11.91
N ARG A 48 4.07 -12.68 -11.83
CA ARG A 48 3.95 -11.62 -12.83
C ARG A 48 3.83 -10.27 -12.13
N GLY A 49 4.43 -9.24 -12.72
CA GLY A 49 4.25 -7.86 -12.28
C GLY A 49 2.92 -7.26 -12.74
N PHE A 50 2.56 -6.14 -12.12
CA PHE A 50 1.38 -5.34 -12.44
C PHE A 50 0.07 -6.14 -12.40
N ALA A 51 -0.18 -6.81 -11.27
CA ALA A 51 -1.45 -7.49 -11.04
C ALA A 51 -2.62 -6.52 -11.19
N THR A 52 -3.60 -6.94 -11.98
CA THR A 52 -4.87 -6.23 -12.24
C THR A 52 -5.97 -6.75 -11.31
N GLU A 53 -7.12 -6.08 -11.26
CA GLU A 53 -8.29 -6.52 -10.51
C GLU A 53 -8.82 -7.90 -10.94
N SER A 54 -8.59 -8.25 -12.21
CA SER A 54 -8.92 -9.58 -12.77
C SER A 54 -7.88 -10.66 -12.47
N THR A 55 -6.70 -10.29 -11.97
CA THR A 55 -5.68 -11.26 -11.55
C THR A 55 -6.19 -12.03 -10.33
N MET A 56 -6.09 -13.36 -10.37
CA MET A 56 -6.64 -14.18 -9.30
C MET A 56 -5.73 -14.15 -8.05
N PRO A 57 -6.27 -13.81 -6.85
CA PRO A 57 -5.48 -13.84 -5.63
C PRO A 57 -4.95 -15.25 -5.30
N ALA A 58 -3.68 -15.31 -4.89
CA ALA A 58 -2.99 -16.51 -4.43
C ALA A 58 -2.15 -16.18 -3.18
N PRO A 59 -2.80 -15.83 -2.05
CA PRO A 59 -2.10 -15.32 -0.87
C PRO A 59 -1.24 -16.40 -0.21
N ARG A 60 0.04 -16.09 0.02
CA ARG A 60 1.01 -17.04 0.60
C ARG A 60 1.24 -16.90 2.11
N SER A 61 0.97 -15.73 2.69
CA SER A 61 1.12 -15.47 4.13
C SER A 61 -0.22 -15.42 4.84
N VAL A 62 -0.23 -15.65 6.17
CA VAL A 62 -1.43 -15.52 7.01
C VAL A 62 -2.01 -14.09 6.94
N TYR A 63 -1.12 -13.08 6.88
CA TYR A 63 -1.54 -11.71 6.64
C TYR A 63 -2.36 -11.58 5.34
N ALA A 64 -1.82 -12.05 4.21
CA ALA A 64 -2.50 -11.95 2.92
C ALA A 64 -3.80 -12.77 2.89
N GLN A 65 -3.81 -13.96 3.50
CA GLN A 65 -5.00 -14.80 3.60
C GLN A 65 -6.11 -14.14 4.42
N SER A 66 -5.76 -13.56 5.57
CA SER A 66 -6.72 -12.85 6.42
C SER A 66 -7.27 -11.58 5.76
N LYS A 67 -6.44 -10.83 5.02
CA LYS A 67 -6.89 -9.70 4.19
C LYS A 67 -7.83 -10.16 3.08
N ARG A 68 -7.52 -11.24 2.35
CA ARG A 68 -8.40 -11.80 1.32
C ARG A 68 -9.74 -12.23 1.90
N LYS A 69 -9.73 -12.88 3.06
CA LYS A 69 -10.95 -13.28 3.77
C LYS A 69 -11.79 -12.05 4.15
N GLY A 70 -11.14 -10.94 4.52
CA GLY A 70 -11.81 -9.67 4.77
C GLY A 70 -12.47 -9.06 3.53
N GLU A 71 -11.80 -9.09 2.37
CA GLU A 71 -12.41 -8.66 1.10
C GLU A 71 -13.72 -9.42 0.85
N GLN A 72 -13.66 -10.75 0.91
CA GLN A 72 -14.81 -11.63 0.71
C GLN A 72 -15.92 -11.40 1.75
N ALA A 73 -15.55 -11.17 3.00
CA ALA A 73 -16.50 -11.00 4.08
C ALA A 73 -17.25 -9.67 3.99
N VAL A 74 -16.58 -8.59 3.56
CA VAL A 74 -17.22 -7.30 3.29
C VAL A 74 -18.11 -7.39 2.06
N GLU A 75 -17.61 -7.98 0.97
CA GLU A 75 -18.36 -8.18 -0.28
C GLU A 75 -19.66 -8.95 -0.05
N ALA A 76 -19.65 -9.96 0.82
CA ALA A 76 -20.80 -10.80 1.12
C ALA A 76 -21.92 -10.09 1.93
N VAL A 77 -21.62 -9.01 2.65
CA VAL A 77 -22.60 -8.39 3.59
C VAL A 77 -22.90 -6.93 3.31
N ALA A 78 -22.00 -6.20 2.65
CA ALA A 78 -22.19 -4.78 2.34
C ALA A 78 -22.86 -4.62 0.97
N ALA A 79 -24.09 -4.06 0.97
CA ALA A 79 -24.82 -3.74 -0.25
C ALA A 79 -24.06 -2.77 -1.17
N ARG A 80 -23.26 -1.86 -0.59
CA ARG A 80 -22.38 -0.92 -1.30
C ARG A 80 -20.99 -0.98 -0.70
N HIS A 81 -20.02 -1.43 -1.48
CA HIS A 81 -18.64 -1.53 -1.01
C HIS A 81 -17.62 -1.13 -2.08
N LEU A 82 -16.46 -0.69 -1.60
CA LEU A 82 -15.22 -0.49 -2.36
C LEU A 82 -14.10 -1.27 -1.68
N ILE A 83 -13.45 -2.16 -2.42
CA ILE A 83 -12.26 -2.88 -1.97
C ILE A 83 -11.05 -2.26 -2.65
N VAL A 84 -10.23 -1.53 -1.89
CA VAL A 84 -9.05 -0.82 -2.42
C VAL A 84 -7.79 -1.61 -2.09
N ARG A 85 -7.21 -2.29 -3.08
CA ARG A 85 -5.89 -2.94 -2.94
C ARG A 85 -4.79 -1.92 -3.22
N THR A 86 -3.78 -1.86 -2.36
CA THR A 86 -2.78 -0.80 -2.40
C THR A 86 -1.45 -1.24 -1.79
N SER A 87 -0.39 -0.45 -2.05
CA SER A 87 0.94 -0.59 -1.49
C SER A 87 1.48 0.79 -1.08
N PHE A 88 1.07 1.28 0.09
CA PHE A 88 1.36 2.66 0.50
C PHE A 88 2.52 2.80 1.49
N TYR A 89 3.10 3.99 1.51
CA TYR A 89 4.06 4.43 2.52
C TYR A 89 3.77 5.88 2.95
N GLY A 90 4.32 6.28 4.09
CA GLY A 90 4.12 7.61 4.65
C GLY A 90 4.59 7.70 6.11
N TRP A 91 4.41 8.85 6.73
CA TRP A 91 4.76 9.04 8.15
C TRP A 91 3.67 8.44 9.05
N SER A 92 4.05 7.49 9.90
CA SER A 92 3.12 6.87 10.86
C SER A 92 2.77 7.82 12.01
N SER A 93 1.71 7.49 12.75
CA SER A 93 1.34 8.16 14.01
C SER A 93 2.16 7.69 15.22
N GLY A 94 3.36 7.13 14.99
CA GLY A 94 4.28 6.69 16.05
C GLY A 94 4.08 5.24 16.55
N ARG A 95 3.00 4.55 16.16
CA ARG A 95 2.76 3.15 16.59
C ARG A 95 3.73 2.16 15.94
N LYS A 96 3.81 2.19 14.60
CA LYS A 96 4.71 1.33 13.83
C LYS A 96 5.06 2.00 12.51
N LYS A 97 6.36 2.21 12.30
CA LYS A 97 6.91 2.87 11.11
C LYS A 97 6.43 2.20 9.83
N THR A 98 6.20 2.96 8.77
CA THR A 98 6.03 2.39 7.42
C THR A 98 7.39 2.02 6.83
N TYR A 99 7.39 1.32 5.69
CA TYR A 99 8.65 0.99 5.00
C TYR A 99 9.46 2.26 4.65
N GLY A 100 8.80 3.29 4.12
CA GLY A 100 9.45 4.56 3.77
C GLY A 100 9.99 5.31 4.99
N GLU A 101 9.24 5.33 6.10
CA GLU A 101 9.67 5.95 7.36
C GLU A 101 10.85 5.23 7.99
N TRP A 102 10.78 3.89 8.09
CA TRP A 102 11.89 3.06 8.58
C TRP A 102 13.15 3.29 7.76
N LEU A 103 13.05 3.24 6.42
CA LEU A 103 14.20 3.37 5.55
C LEU A 103 14.83 4.76 5.63
N HIS A 104 14.03 5.82 5.60
CA HIS A 104 14.53 7.18 5.77
C HIS A 104 15.31 7.33 7.08
N GLU A 105 14.79 6.79 8.18
CA GLU A 105 15.48 6.84 9.47
C GLU A 105 16.76 6.00 9.50
N SER A 106 16.74 4.80 8.93
CA SER A 106 17.93 3.95 8.82
C SER A 106 19.04 4.63 8.03
N LEU A 107 18.71 5.28 6.90
CA LEU A 107 19.67 6.06 6.11
C LEU A 107 20.21 7.24 6.92
N ARG A 108 19.33 8.01 7.58
CA ARG A 108 19.71 9.19 8.37
C ARG A 108 20.63 8.82 9.55
N THR A 109 20.38 7.67 10.17
CA THR A 109 21.14 7.19 11.34
C THR A 109 22.30 6.25 10.96
N ARG A 110 22.55 6.06 9.65
CA ARG A 110 23.59 5.17 9.10
C ARG A 110 23.53 3.76 9.68
N GLN A 111 22.32 3.26 9.93
CA GLN A 111 22.11 1.89 10.38
C GLN A 111 22.37 0.92 9.22
N PRO A 112 23.14 -0.16 9.43
CA PRO A 112 23.28 -1.20 8.42
C PRO A 112 21.93 -1.79 8.04
N VAL A 113 21.58 -1.75 6.76
CA VAL A 113 20.33 -2.33 6.24
C VAL A 113 20.58 -3.11 4.96
N THR A 114 19.86 -4.22 4.80
CA THR A 114 19.83 -4.97 3.55
C THR A 114 18.54 -4.66 2.82
N LEU A 115 18.62 -4.22 1.57
CA LEU A 115 17.46 -3.96 0.72
C LEU A 115 17.41 -4.97 -0.43
N PHE A 116 16.21 -5.50 -0.66
CA PHE A 116 16.01 -6.57 -1.64
C PHE A 116 15.96 -6.02 -3.07
N THR A 117 16.78 -6.62 -3.93
CA THR A 117 16.82 -6.33 -5.37
C THR A 117 15.75 -7.08 -6.16
N ASP A 118 15.21 -8.15 -5.58
CA ASP A 118 14.29 -9.10 -6.19
C ASP A 118 12.86 -9.05 -5.60
N VAL A 119 12.55 -8.03 -4.80
CA VAL A 119 11.20 -7.77 -4.28
C VAL A 119 10.67 -6.46 -4.85
N PHE A 120 9.71 -6.56 -5.75
CA PHE A 120 9.12 -5.46 -6.50
C PHE A 120 7.74 -5.09 -5.99
N PHE A 121 7.39 -3.81 -6.10
CA PHE A 121 6.10 -3.26 -5.72
C PHE A 121 5.86 -1.92 -6.43
N THR A 122 4.63 -1.39 -6.33
CA THR A 122 4.24 -0.08 -6.87
C THR A 122 3.90 0.90 -5.73
N PRO A 123 4.91 1.54 -5.10
CA PRO A 123 4.70 2.41 -3.93
C PRO A 123 3.83 3.62 -4.25
N ILE A 124 2.82 3.89 -3.41
CA ILE A 124 2.07 5.15 -3.41
C ILE A 124 2.24 5.90 -2.10
N TYR A 125 2.44 7.22 -2.16
CA TYR A 125 2.44 8.05 -0.96
C TYR A 125 1.02 8.11 -0.37
N VAL A 126 0.89 8.03 0.95
CA VAL A 126 -0.42 7.88 1.61
C VAL A 126 -1.39 9.03 1.31
N MET A 127 -0.90 10.27 1.18
CA MET A 127 -1.79 11.39 0.85
C MET A 127 -2.28 11.29 -0.60
N ASP A 128 -1.40 10.87 -1.50
CA ASP A 128 -1.80 10.60 -2.87
C ASP A 128 -2.87 9.51 -2.94
N LEU A 129 -2.71 8.42 -2.18
CA LEU A 129 -3.71 7.36 -2.06
C LEU A 129 -5.06 7.91 -1.56
N VAL A 130 -5.05 8.72 -0.51
CA VAL A 130 -6.27 9.32 0.07
C VAL A 130 -7.00 10.21 -0.94
N ASP A 131 -6.28 11.02 -1.71
CA ASP A 131 -6.87 11.87 -2.75
C ASP A 131 -7.63 11.01 -3.79
N ARG A 132 -7.03 9.89 -4.23
CA ARG A 132 -7.65 9.00 -5.22
C ARG A 132 -8.81 8.20 -4.66
N ILE A 133 -8.73 7.74 -3.41
CA ILE A 133 -9.87 7.08 -2.74
C ILE A 133 -11.04 8.05 -2.60
N SER A 134 -10.78 9.31 -2.27
CA SER A 134 -11.81 10.35 -2.13
C SER A 134 -12.58 10.56 -3.43
N LEU A 135 -11.91 10.51 -4.57
CA LEU A 135 -12.56 10.57 -5.89
C LEU A 135 -13.55 9.41 -6.10
N LEU A 136 -13.16 8.17 -5.75
CA LEU A 136 -14.04 7.01 -5.86
C LEU A 136 -15.25 7.11 -4.92
N ILE A 137 -15.05 7.61 -3.70
CA ILE A 137 -16.11 7.82 -2.71
C ILE A 137 -17.14 8.84 -3.22
N GLY A 138 -16.68 9.91 -3.88
CA GLY A 138 -17.53 10.94 -4.46
C GLY A 138 -18.41 10.46 -5.63
N GLY A 139 -18.14 9.27 -6.18
CA GLY A 139 -18.83 8.71 -7.33
C GLY A 139 -19.69 7.46 -7.06
N PRO A 140 -20.31 6.90 -8.11
CA PRO A 140 -21.11 5.69 -8.02
C PRO A 140 -20.29 4.39 -7.93
N HIS A 141 -18.96 4.47 -7.84
CA HIS A 141 -18.01 3.35 -8.01
C HIS A 141 -18.07 2.31 -6.89
N ARG A 142 -18.10 1.03 -7.25
CA ARG A 142 -18.14 -0.12 -6.31
C ARG A 142 -17.22 -1.24 -6.78
N GLY A 143 -16.97 -2.20 -5.90
CA GLY A 143 -16.15 -3.38 -6.21
C GLY A 143 -14.66 -3.14 -5.98
N TYR A 144 -13.83 -3.81 -6.75
CA TYR A 144 -12.37 -3.82 -6.57
C TYR A 144 -11.69 -2.70 -7.34
N PHE A 145 -10.76 -1.99 -6.69
CA PHE A 145 -9.85 -1.04 -7.30
C PHE A 145 -8.44 -1.24 -6.79
N HIS A 146 -7.46 -1.26 -7.69
CA HIS A 146 -6.05 -1.20 -7.38
C HIS A 146 -5.60 0.27 -7.45
N ILE A 147 -5.18 0.83 -6.31
CA ILE A 147 -4.65 2.20 -6.25
C ILE A 147 -3.23 2.15 -5.68
N ALA A 148 -2.26 2.26 -6.58
CA ALA A 148 -0.84 2.16 -6.31
C ALA A 148 -0.07 3.15 -7.19
N GLY A 149 1.23 3.33 -6.95
CA GLY A 149 2.06 4.20 -7.79
C GLY A 149 2.19 3.62 -9.20
N LYS A 150 2.50 4.45 -10.20
CA LYS A 150 2.69 3.94 -11.57
C LYS A 150 4.04 3.24 -11.80
N ASP A 151 5.01 3.48 -10.93
CA ASP A 151 6.37 2.95 -11.09
C ASP A 151 6.53 1.64 -10.31
N ARG A 152 6.88 0.57 -11.02
CA ARG A 152 7.33 -0.70 -10.41
C ARG A 152 8.80 -0.61 -10.05
N VAL A 153 9.11 -0.64 -8.76
CA VAL A 153 10.49 -0.55 -8.24
C VAL A 153 10.76 -1.69 -7.26
N SER A 154 12.01 -2.13 -7.19
CA SER A 154 12.46 -3.02 -6.12
C SER A 154 12.58 -2.27 -4.79
N LYS A 155 12.62 -3.00 -3.68
CA LYS A 155 12.92 -2.43 -2.35
C LYS A 155 14.27 -1.68 -2.36
N TYR A 156 15.27 -2.21 -3.07
CA TYR A 156 16.56 -1.54 -3.27
C TYR A 156 16.43 -0.24 -4.08
N GLN A 157 15.74 -0.28 -5.23
CA GLN A 157 15.53 0.91 -6.08
C GLN A 157 14.75 2.01 -5.36
N PHE A 158 13.74 1.67 -4.56
CA PHE A 158 13.04 2.63 -3.71
C PHE A 158 14.02 3.31 -2.73
N GLY A 159 14.94 2.56 -2.14
CA GLY A 159 15.99 3.10 -1.26
C GLY A 159 16.96 4.03 -1.97
N GLN A 160 17.33 3.73 -3.22
CA GLN A 160 18.15 4.63 -4.04
C GLN A 160 17.45 5.96 -4.30
N LEU A 161 16.19 5.91 -4.72
CA LEU A 161 15.38 7.11 -4.96
C LEU A 161 15.20 7.94 -3.68
N LEU A 162 14.97 7.29 -2.55
CA LEU A 162 14.82 7.96 -1.26
C LEU A 162 16.13 8.60 -0.79
N ALA A 163 17.24 7.89 -0.90
CA ALA A 163 18.57 8.41 -0.54
C ALA A 163 18.95 9.62 -1.41
N GLN A 164 18.71 9.53 -2.72
CA GLN A 164 18.94 10.63 -3.66
C GLN A 164 18.10 11.86 -3.30
N ALA A 165 16.79 11.70 -3.08
CA ALA A 165 15.88 12.81 -2.77
C ALA A 165 16.13 13.44 -1.39
N SER A 166 16.72 12.69 -0.45
CA SER A 166 17.04 13.17 0.90
C SER A 166 18.50 13.60 1.07
N HIS A 167 19.32 13.52 0.02
CA HIS A 167 20.77 13.74 0.06
C HIS A 167 21.48 12.90 1.14
N LEU A 168 21.02 11.66 1.36
CA LEU A 168 21.59 10.72 2.33
C LEU A 168 22.49 9.68 1.66
N SER A 169 23.47 9.20 2.42
CA SER A 169 24.41 8.16 1.99
C SER A 169 23.79 6.76 2.02
N MET A 170 24.17 5.91 1.08
CA MET A 170 23.84 4.47 1.05
C MET A 170 25.02 3.56 1.39
N ASP A 171 26.13 4.09 1.92
CA ASP A 171 27.34 3.33 2.28
C ASP A 171 27.09 2.17 3.27
N ARG A 172 26.02 2.24 4.07
CA ARG A 172 25.59 1.20 5.00
C ARG A 172 24.44 0.34 4.46
N VAL A 173 24.09 0.50 3.18
CA VAL A 173 23.04 -0.28 2.52
C VAL A 173 23.69 -1.39 1.69
N THR A 174 23.31 -2.63 1.99
CA THR A 174 23.70 -3.80 1.19
C THR A 174 22.54 -4.21 0.27
N ALA A 175 22.84 -4.47 -0.99
CA ALA A 175 21.91 -5.13 -1.91
C ALA A 175 21.82 -6.62 -1.56
N GLY A 176 20.60 -7.15 -1.40
CA GLY A 176 20.37 -8.54 -1.09
C GLY A 176 19.24 -9.17 -1.91
N SER A 177 19.02 -10.47 -1.69
CA SER A 177 17.86 -11.22 -2.17
C SER A 177 16.99 -11.62 -0.98
N ILE A 178 15.67 -11.66 -1.20
CA ILE A 178 14.74 -12.13 -0.18
C ILE A 178 14.92 -13.61 0.17
N ASP A 179 15.47 -14.41 -0.74
CA ASP A 179 15.72 -15.84 -0.52
C ASP A 179 16.76 -16.08 0.59
N MET A 180 17.61 -15.09 0.85
CA MET A 180 18.63 -15.13 1.91
C MET A 180 18.17 -14.46 3.21
N SER A 181 16.89 -14.07 3.30
CA SER A 181 16.38 -13.27 4.41
C SER A 181 15.87 -14.14 5.56
N PRO A 182 16.07 -13.75 6.85
CA PRO A 182 15.57 -14.49 8.01
C PRO A 182 14.06 -14.29 8.27
N LEU A 183 13.34 -13.77 7.28
CA LEU A 183 11.93 -13.42 7.40
C LEU A 183 11.05 -14.66 7.51
N ARG A 184 10.06 -14.62 8.41
CA ARG A 184 9.20 -15.79 8.69
C ARG A 184 8.06 -15.92 7.69
N ALA A 185 7.37 -14.81 7.40
CA ALA A 185 6.27 -14.82 6.46
C ALA A 185 6.78 -14.81 5.02
N PRO A 186 6.28 -15.70 4.14
CA PRO A 186 6.63 -15.70 2.74
C PRO A 186 6.14 -14.40 2.09
N ARG A 187 7.02 -13.76 1.31
CA ARG A 187 6.73 -12.53 0.59
C ARG A 187 6.87 -12.80 -0.91
N PRO A 188 5.86 -12.47 -1.73
CA PRO A 188 5.98 -12.54 -3.18
C PRO A 188 7.15 -11.68 -3.66
N LYS A 189 7.90 -12.17 -4.66
CA LYS A 189 8.96 -11.40 -5.31
C LYS A 189 8.41 -10.23 -6.12
N ASP A 190 7.15 -10.31 -6.53
CA ASP A 190 6.47 -9.20 -7.17
C ASP A 190 5.10 -8.96 -6.53
N MET A 191 4.90 -7.75 -6.01
CA MET A 191 3.64 -7.27 -5.45
C MET A 191 3.19 -6.00 -6.19
N SER A 192 3.70 -5.74 -7.40
CA SER A 192 3.25 -4.58 -8.17
C SER A 192 1.79 -4.74 -8.61
N LEU A 193 1.02 -3.70 -8.37
CA LEU A 193 -0.36 -3.54 -8.81
C LEU A 193 -0.41 -2.60 -10.02
N SER A 194 -1.20 -2.92 -11.04
CA SER A 194 -1.61 -1.95 -12.05
C SER A 194 -2.77 -1.10 -11.51
N SER A 195 -2.73 0.21 -11.75
CA SER A 195 -3.83 1.14 -11.48
C SER A 195 -4.51 1.61 -12.77
N ASP A 196 -4.37 0.87 -13.87
CA ASP A 196 -4.97 1.20 -15.16
C ASP A 196 -6.50 1.28 -15.06
N HIS A 197 -7.16 0.35 -14.37
CA HIS A 197 -8.60 0.39 -14.18
C HIS A 197 -9.07 1.68 -13.47
N PHE A 198 -8.36 2.09 -12.41
CA PHE A 198 -8.63 3.36 -11.75
C PHE A 198 -8.48 4.55 -12.70
N ARG A 199 -7.37 4.59 -13.47
CA ARG A 199 -7.10 5.66 -14.43
C ARG A 199 -8.20 5.73 -15.49
N ASP A 200 -8.60 4.61 -16.04
CA ASP A 200 -9.60 4.52 -17.10
C ASP A 200 -10.99 4.97 -16.60
N VAL A 201 -11.33 4.65 -15.35
CA VAL A 201 -12.61 5.05 -14.73
C VAL A 201 -12.62 6.53 -14.32
N MET A 202 -11.52 7.04 -13.78
CA MET A 202 -11.47 8.38 -13.19
C MET A 202 -10.91 9.46 -14.13
N GLY A 203 -10.19 9.08 -15.19
CA GLY A 203 -9.44 10.01 -16.04
C GLY A 203 -8.27 10.68 -15.32
N VAL A 204 -7.75 10.07 -14.24
CA VAL A 204 -6.68 10.63 -13.41
C VAL A 204 -5.57 9.60 -13.20
N ASP A 205 -4.33 10.03 -13.40
CA ASP A 205 -3.15 9.19 -13.19
C ASP A 205 -2.77 9.03 -11.71
N THR A 206 -2.06 7.93 -11.43
CA THR A 206 -1.36 7.73 -10.16
C THR A 206 0.07 8.28 -10.24
N PRO A 207 0.62 8.79 -9.12
CA PRO A 207 1.92 9.46 -9.13
C PRO A 207 3.05 8.45 -9.33
N GLY A 208 4.18 8.93 -9.85
CA GLY A 208 5.43 8.19 -9.87
C GLY A 208 6.09 8.12 -8.48
N CYS A 209 6.96 7.15 -8.28
CA CYS A 209 7.65 6.89 -7.02
C CYS A 209 8.51 8.09 -6.59
N ALA A 210 9.23 8.71 -7.52
CA ALA A 210 10.07 9.88 -7.21
C ALA A 210 9.25 11.07 -6.70
N GLY A 211 8.13 11.38 -7.37
CA GLY A 211 7.24 12.47 -6.95
C GLY A 211 6.60 12.21 -5.58
N GLY A 212 6.15 10.97 -5.34
CA GLY A 212 5.65 10.58 -4.02
C GLY A 212 6.71 10.70 -2.92
N ILE A 213 7.98 10.38 -3.21
CA ILE A 213 9.09 10.52 -2.25
C ILE A 213 9.34 11.99 -1.92
N SER A 214 9.31 12.89 -2.91
CA SER A 214 9.44 14.33 -2.67
C SER A 214 8.35 14.85 -1.74
N ARG A 215 7.07 14.47 -1.97
CA ARG A 215 5.95 14.83 -1.08
C ARG A 215 6.13 14.24 0.32
N PHE A 216 6.50 12.96 0.40
CA PHE A 216 6.80 12.30 1.67
C PHE A 216 7.85 13.07 2.48
N LEU A 217 8.96 13.49 1.87
CA LEU A 217 10.00 14.25 2.56
C LEU A 217 9.54 15.65 2.99
N ALA A 218 8.75 16.33 2.15
CA ALA A 218 8.17 17.64 2.47
C ALA A 218 7.26 17.57 3.71
N ASP A 219 6.51 16.47 3.86
CA ASP A 219 5.54 16.29 4.95
C ASP A 219 6.16 15.81 6.29
N ARG A 220 7.50 15.73 6.37
CA ARG A 220 8.21 15.20 7.55
C ARG A 220 7.87 15.91 8.85
N GLN A 221 7.76 17.23 8.83
CA GLN A 221 7.47 18.05 10.02
C GLN A 221 5.99 18.43 10.13
N SER A 222 5.20 18.16 9.08
CA SER A 222 3.77 18.45 9.06
C SER A 222 3.01 17.55 10.04
N THR A 223 2.04 18.12 10.76
CA THR A 223 1.06 17.32 11.52
C THR A 223 0.18 16.53 10.56
N LEU A 224 -0.49 15.47 11.04
CA LEU A 224 -1.47 14.74 10.22
C LEU A 224 -2.56 15.66 9.65
N SER A 225 -3.04 16.62 10.45
CA SER A 225 -4.05 17.60 10.00
C SER A 225 -3.53 18.54 8.93
N ALA A 226 -2.27 18.99 9.02
CA ALA A 226 -1.66 19.87 8.02
C ALA A 226 -1.48 19.18 6.67
N ARG A 227 -1.25 17.86 6.65
CA ARG A 227 -1.05 17.07 5.42
C ARG A 227 -2.34 16.92 4.59
N CYS A 228 -3.49 16.81 5.25
CA CYS A 228 -4.78 16.67 4.56
C CYS A 228 -5.24 17.93 3.81
N GLY A 229 -4.71 19.11 4.17
CA GLY A 229 -5.11 20.40 3.60
C GLY A 229 -4.22 20.94 2.48
N SER A 230 -3.10 20.26 2.16
CA SER A 230 -2.06 20.78 1.26
C SER A 230 -2.05 20.14 -0.12
N SER A 231 -2.96 19.21 -0.44
CA SER A 231 -3.04 18.65 -1.80
C SER A 231 -3.52 19.73 -2.78
N PRO A 232 -2.73 20.09 -3.82
CA PRO A 232 -3.22 20.97 -4.87
C PRO A 232 -4.44 20.33 -5.54
N PRO A 233 -5.41 21.13 -6.04
CA PRO A 233 -6.51 20.59 -6.81
C PRO A 233 -5.94 19.76 -7.97
N LEU A 234 -6.43 18.53 -8.13
CA LEU A 234 -6.07 17.69 -9.27
C LEU A 234 -6.50 18.44 -10.54
N GLU A 235 -5.53 18.94 -11.30
CA GLU A 235 -5.81 19.59 -12.58
C GLU A 235 -6.49 18.56 -13.50
N ASN A 236 -7.76 18.79 -13.79
CA ASN A 236 -8.48 18.07 -14.83
C ASN A 236 -7.80 18.39 -16.17
N SER A 237 -6.93 17.51 -16.64
CA SER A 237 -6.46 17.54 -18.03
C SER A 237 -7.59 17.04 -18.94
N ARG A 238 -8.56 17.91 -19.21
CA ARG A 238 -9.42 17.79 -20.37
C ARG A 238 -8.76 18.56 -21.52
N ASN A 239 -8.25 17.82 -22.50
CA ASN A 239 -8.16 18.25 -23.89
C ASN A 239 -8.70 17.11 -24.75
#